data_AF-A0A936EUP1-F1
#
_entry.id   AF-A0A936EUP1-F1
#
_cell.length_a   1.000
_cell.length_b   1.000
_cell.length_c   1.000
_cell.angle_alpha   90.00
_cell.angle_beta   90.00
_cell.angle_gamma   90.00
#
_symmetry.space_group_name_H-M   'P 1'
#
loop_
_entity.id
_entity.type
_entity.pdbx_description
1 polymer ?
#
loop_
_entity_poly.entity_id
_entity_poly.type
_entity_poly.pdbx_seq_one_letter_code
_entity_poly.pdbx_strand_id
1 'polypeptide(L)'
;MISGPRSTWHTSRVFTSLCLAAMLVACGGGTSQFEPFVPDRYVAFGDETSVVRPDGKRYTVNPLTSAGAIDCKTEPIWTQAMANQYGFVFEECNPDNTIDFKAQMRAVVGARIDDLPTQIDAQIARGGFTADTLVTVMLGANDVIEQYGNFGPQTEEQISTELRARGVRLAQQINRLVDLGARVIVSTVPDMGLTPYALAQKAAFTDTDRAALLTRLTVALNSRLRVTILNDGRYIGLVLADEAVQSIVKVPSAFGVINTTSAVCLTALPDCTTATLAPPADTSITVSSLNSLWADDLHMAYGGQSRLGSLAVARAVGNPF
;
A
#
# COMPACT_ATOMS: atom_id res chain seq x y z
N MET A 1 88.88 -64.90 1.70
CA MET A 1 89.33 -64.64 3.08
C MET A 1 88.48 -63.54 3.68
N ILE A 2 87.88 -63.83 4.84
CA ILE A 2 87.64 -62.90 5.96
C ILE A 2 86.51 -61.84 5.80
N SER A 3 85.46 -62.05 6.62
CA SER A 3 84.60 -61.10 7.37
C SER A 3 83.96 -59.92 6.61
N GLY A 4 82.66 -59.66 6.68
CA GLY A 4 81.86 -59.42 7.89
C GLY A 4 81.03 -58.13 7.67
N PRO A 5 79.88 -57.93 8.35
CA PRO A 5 78.71 -57.27 7.78
C PRO A 5 78.45 -55.86 8.34
N ARG A 6 77.55 -55.09 7.70
CA ARG A 6 76.56 -54.19 8.34
C ARG A 6 75.74 -53.40 7.30
N SER A 7 74.43 -53.66 7.25
CA SER A 7 73.38 -52.64 7.13
C SER A 7 72.04 -53.35 6.96
N THR A 8 71.39 -53.65 8.07
CA THR A 8 69.94 -53.80 8.11
C THR A 8 69.36 -52.48 8.62
N TRP A 9 68.22 -52.07 8.09
CA TRP A 9 67.02 -51.66 8.84
C TRP A 9 65.95 -51.20 7.85
N HIS A 10 65.05 -52.15 7.60
CA HIS A 10 63.64 -52.10 7.25
C HIS A 10 63.03 -50.93 6.45
N THR A 11 62.56 -51.39 5.30
CA THR A 11 61.54 -50.92 4.36
C THR A 11 60.18 -50.50 4.96
N SER A 12 59.61 -49.50 4.29
CA SER A 12 58.20 -49.36 3.88
C SER A 12 57.13 -49.04 4.94
N ARG A 13 56.68 -47.77 4.93
CA ARG A 13 55.30 -47.42 5.27
C ARG A 13 54.65 -46.58 4.17
N VAL A 14 53.69 -47.27 3.55
CA VAL A 14 52.53 -46.92 2.73
C VAL A 14 52.04 -45.46 2.77
N PHE A 15 51.67 -44.99 1.58
CA PHE A 15 50.97 -43.76 1.21
C PHE A 15 49.65 -43.51 1.97
N THR A 16 49.37 -42.25 2.30
CA THR A 16 48.00 -41.72 2.28
C THR A 16 48.03 -40.24 1.93
N SER A 17 47.62 -39.90 0.71
CA SER A 17 47.43 -38.54 0.22
C SER A 17 46.14 -37.97 0.81
N LEU A 18 46.22 -36.87 1.56
CA LEU A 18 45.05 -36.14 2.05
C LEU A 18 45.02 -34.75 1.40
N CYS A 19 43.97 -34.50 0.63
CA CYS A 19 43.67 -33.23 -0.03
C CYS A 19 43.56 -32.08 0.98
N LEU A 20 44.35 -31.01 0.81
CA LEU A 20 44.13 -29.76 1.54
C LEU A 20 42.99 -28.98 0.89
N ALA A 21 41.93 -28.76 1.67
CA ALA A 21 40.83 -27.87 1.34
C ALA A 21 41.28 -26.39 1.41
N ALA A 22 40.96 -25.62 0.37
CA ALA A 22 41.11 -24.18 0.36
C ALA A 22 40.15 -23.55 1.38
N MET A 23 40.67 -22.78 2.33
CA MET A 23 39.86 -21.96 3.23
C MET A 23 39.27 -20.79 2.43
N LEU A 24 37.96 -20.81 2.22
CA LEU A 24 37.20 -19.60 1.93
C LEU A 24 37.18 -18.74 3.20
N VAL A 25 38.08 -17.76 3.26
CA VAL A 25 37.89 -16.60 4.15
C VAL A 25 36.73 -15.79 3.56
N ALA A 26 35.52 -16.08 4.03
CA ALA A 26 34.38 -15.21 3.82
C ALA A 26 34.61 -13.92 4.62
N CYS A 27 35.02 -12.88 3.90
CA CYS A 27 35.05 -11.50 4.36
C CYS A 27 33.60 -11.03 4.51
N GLY A 28 33.25 -10.39 5.64
CA GLY A 28 31.98 -9.67 5.76
C GLY A 28 31.12 -10.05 6.96
N GLY A 29 31.71 -10.06 8.15
CA GLY A 29 30.94 -9.88 9.38
C GLY A 29 30.27 -8.52 9.37
N GLY A 30 28.95 -8.53 9.34
CA GLY A 30 28.07 -7.39 9.53
C GLY A 30 26.76 -7.90 10.13
N THR A 31 26.82 -8.44 11.34
CA THR A 31 25.62 -8.78 12.12
C THR A 31 25.03 -7.51 12.72
N SER A 32 24.68 -6.53 11.89
CA SER A 32 23.59 -5.64 12.29
C SER A 32 22.36 -6.53 12.29
N GLN A 33 22.01 -7.04 13.46
CA GLN A 33 20.72 -7.67 13.65
C GLN A 33 19.70 -6.65 13.14
N PHE A 34 19.02 -7.01 12.06
CA PHE A 34 17.83 -6.30 11.64
C PHE A 34 16.84 -6.47 12.80
N GLU A 35 16.72 -5.45 13.64
CA GLU A 35 15.65 -5.40 14.64
C GLU A 35 14.41 -4.86 13.94
N PRO A 36 13.35 -5.67 13.80
CA PRO A 36 12.12 -5.21 13.18
C PRO A 36 11.52 -4.08 14.02
N PHE A 37 11.11 -3.01 13.36
CA PHE A 37 10.34 -1.96 14.02
C PHE A 37 8.99 -2.51 14.51
N VAL A 38 8.72 -2.33 15.80
CA VAL A 38 7.48 -2.72 16.44
C VAL A 38 6.80 -1.47 16.96
N PRO A 39 5.75 -0.98 16.29
CA PRO A 39 5.02 0.18 16.76
C PRO A 39 4.25 -0.13 18.05
N ASP A 40 4.05 0.87 18.89
CA ASP A 40 3.14 0.82 20.04
C ASP A 40 1.74 1.37 19.71
N ARG A 41 1.66 2.17 18.64
CA ARG A 41 0.46 2.84 18.15
C ARG A 41 0.50 2.98 16.64
N TYR A 42 -0.68 2.99 16.03
CA TYR A 42 -0.88 3.19 14.61
C TYR A 42 -1.92 4.29 14.35
N VAL A 43 -1.64 5.22 13.45
CA VAL A 43 -2.57 6.28 13.04
C VAL A 43 -2.72 6.27 11.51
N ALA A 44 -3.95 6.13 11.02
CA ALA A 44 -4.24 6.14 9.59
C ALA A 44 -4.81 7.48 9.14
N PHE A 45 -4.11 8.21 8.28
CA PHE A 45 -4.59 9.41 7.61
C PHE A 45 -4.93 9.12 6.15
N GLY A 46 -5.86 9.89 5.59
CA GLY A 46 -6.26 9.68 4.21
C GLY A 46 -7.65 10.17 3.86
N ASP A 47 -8.09 9.69 2.71
CA ASP A 47 -9.45 9.81 2.20
C ASP A 47 -10.25 8.50 2.41
N GLU A 48 -11.42 8.42 1.80
CA GLU A 48 -12.33 7.28 1.85
C GLU A 48 -11.72 5.93 1.52
N THR A 49 -10.66 5.86 0.71
CA THR A 49 -9.96 4.60 0.39
C THR A 49 -9.30 3.98 1.64
N SER A 50 -9.09 4.80 2.66
CA SER A 50 -8.43 4.45 3.93
C SER A 50 -9.40 4.36 5.11
N VAL A 51 -10.64 4.82 4.94
CA VAL A 51 -11.63 4.97 6.02
C VAL A 51 -12.30 3.64 6.36
N VAL A 52 -12.35 3.38 7.67
CA VAL A 52 -13.32 2.49 8.29
C VAL A 52 -14.29 3.36 9.08
N ARG A 53 -15.59 3.29 8.76
CA ARG A 53 -16.62 4.10 9.41
C ARG A 53 -17.04 3.49 10.75
N PRO A 54 -17.59 4.26 11.70
CA PRO A 54 -18.06 3.75 13.00
C PRO A 54 -19.10 2.62 12.93
N ASP A 55 -19.76 2.43 11.78
CA ASP A 55 -20.69 1.31 11.51
C ASP A 55 -20.01 0.09 10.88
N GLY A 56 -18.67 0.02 10.91
CA GLY A 56 -17.85 -1.03 10.29
C GLY A 56 -17.75 -0.95 8.76
N LYS A 57 -18.52 -0.07 8.12
CA LYS A 57 -18.55 0.02 6.66
C LYS A 57 -17.31 0.74 6.13
N ARG A 58 -16.92 0.32 4.94
CA ARG A 58 -15.78 0.84 4.18
C ARG A 58 -16.25 1.34 2.82
N TYR A 59 -15.50 2.23 2.19
CA TYR A 59 -15.74 2.65 0.80
C TYR A 59 -15.14 1.62 -0.16
N THR A 60 -15.69 0.41 -0.09
CA THR A 60 -15.40 -0.74 -0.95
C THR A 60 -16.58 -1.72 -0.85
N VAL A 61 -16.45 -2.93 -1.38
CA VAL A 61 -17.43 -4.00 -1.12
C VAL A 61 -17.27 -4.46 0.33
N ASN A 62 -18.33 -4.37 1.13
CA ASN A 62 -18.31 -4.85 2.50
C ASN A 62 -18.70 -6.35 2.58
N PRO A 63 -17.82 -7.24 3.05
CA PRO A 63 -18.21 -8.62 3.33
C PRO A 63 -19.29 -8.69 4.42
N LEU A 64 -20.15 -9.71 4.31
CA LEU A 64 -21.20 -9.99 5.28
C LEU A 64 -20.91 -11.32 5.99
N THR A 65 -21.17 -11.32 7.29
CA THR A 65 -21.26 -12.56 8.08
C THR A 65 -22.45 -13.41 7.62
N SER A 66 -22.52 -14.67 8.04
CA SER A 66 -23.69 -15.53 7.80
C SER A 66 -25.00 -14.97 8.40
N ALA A 67 -24.90 -14.11 9.41
CA ALA A 67 -26.03 -13.40 10.00
C ALA A 67 -26.42 -12.11 9.25
N GLY A 68 -25.71 -11.75 8.17
CA GLY A 68 -25.99 -10.56 7.36
C GLY A 68 -25.45 -9.24 7.92
N ALA A 69 -24.68 -9.27 9.02
CA ALA A 69 -23.97 -8.09 9.54
C ALA A 69 -22.64 -7.87 8.80
N ILE A 70 -22.12 -6.65 8.78
CA ILE A 70 -20.80 -6.32 8.22
C ILE A 70 -19.72 -7.18 8.90
N ASP A 71 -18.91 -7.87 8.10
CA ASP A 71 -17.81 -8.69 8.57
C ASP A 71 -16.51 -7.87 8.68
N CYS A 72 -16.05 -7.68 9.92
CA CYS A 72 -14.80 -7.00 10.23
C CYS A 72 -13.56 -7.92 10.26
N LYS A 73 -13.73 -9.23 10.07
CA LYS A 73 -12.63 -10.22 10.10
C LYS A 73 -12.08 -10.54 8.72
N THR A 74 -12.87 -10.34 7.67
CA THR A 74 -12.50 -10.68 6.29
C THR A 74 -12.41 -9.43 5.41
N GLU A 75 -11.71 -9.61 4.29
CA GLU A 75 -11.50 -8.59 3.24
C GLU A 75 -11.09 -7.19 3.79
N PRO A 76 -10.00 -7.09 4.57
CA PRO A 76 -9.58 -5.81 5.13
C PRO A 76 -9.19 -4.82 4.03
N ILE A 77 -9.52 -3.54 4.20
CA ILE A 77 -8.87 -2.49 3.41
C ILE A 77 -7.41 -2.33 3.84
N TRP A 78 -6.59 -1.64 3.03
CA TRP A 78 -5.15 -1.57 3.27
C TRP A 78 -4.76 -1.05 4.67
N THR A 79 -5.52 -0.10 5.23
CA THR A 79 -5.29 0.41 6.59
C THR A 79 -5.59 -0.65 7.66
N GLN A 80 -6.62 -1.48 7.47
CA GLN A 80 -6.90 -2.62 8.35
C GLN A 80 -5.85 -3.71 8.20
N ALA A 81 -5.35 -3.98 6.99
CA ALA A 81 -4.27 -4.95 6.79
C ALA A 81 -3.01 -4.55 7.56
N MET A 82 -2.69 -3.25 7.56
CA MET A 82 -1.61 -2.66 8.37
C MET A 82 -1.84 -2.82 9.88
N ALA A 83 -3.06 -2.54 10.37
CA ALA A 83 -3.40 -2.75 11.78
C ALA A 83 -3.25 -4.24 12.18
N ASN A 84 -3.81 -5.14 11.37
CA ASN A 84 -3.79 -6.58 11.60
C ASN A 84 -2.36 -7.13 11.67
N GLN A 85 -1.43 -6.62 10.85
CA GLN A 85 -0.02 -7.03 10.86
C GLN A 85 0.64 -6.86 12.24
N TYR A 86 0.23 -5.86 13.01
CA TYR A 86 0.77 -5.56 14.34
C TYR A 86 -0.20 -5.98 15.47
N GLY A 87 -1.25 -6.75 15.14
CA GLY A 87 -2.25 -7.18 16.11
C GLY A 87 -3.11 -6.04 16.66
N PHE A 88 -3.19 -4.92 15.95
CA PHE A 88 -4.04 -3.79 16.32
C PHE A 88 -5.41 -3.92 15.67
N VAL A 89 -6.41 -3.29 16.29
CA VAL A 89 -7.78 -3.20 15.79
C VAL A 89 -8.25 -1.76 15.86
N PHE A 90 -8.99 -1.33 14.85
CA PHE A 90 -9.70 -0.05 14.86
C PHE A 90 -11.00 -0.19 15.65
N GLU A 91 -11.33 0.82 16.46
CA GLU A 91 -12.60 0.87 17.21
C GLU A 91 -13.81 0.71 16.29
N GLU A 92 -13.72 1.32 15.10
CA GLU A 92 -14.78 1.38 14.10
C GLU A 92 -15.18 0.02 13.53
N CYS A 93 -14.34 -1.01 13.64
CA CYS A 93 -14.60 -2.36 13.10
C CYS A 93 -13.92 -3.40 13.99
N ASN A 94 -14.51 -3.62 15.16
CA ASN A 94 -13.96 -4.35 16.30
C ASN A 94 -14.73 -5.65 16.58
N PRO A 95 -14.43 -6.75 15.86
CA PRO A 95 -15.24 -7.97 15.93
C PRO A 95 -15.05 -8.78 17.22
N ASP A 96 -13.98 -8.51 17.97
CA ASP A 96 -13.63 -9.25 19.20
C ASP A 96 -13.87 -8.42 20.47
N ASN A 97 -14.57 -7.29 20.37
CA ASN A 97 -14.93 -6.39 21.49
C ASN A 97 -13.72 -5.94 22.32
N THR A 98 -12.60 -5.64 21.66
CA THR A 98 -11.41 -5.04 22.29
C THR A 98 -11.78 -3.67 22.88
N ILE A 99 -11.16 -3.29 23.99
CA ILE A 99 -11.37 -1.99 24.66
C ILE A 99 -10.13 -1.09 24.68
N ASP A 100 -8.98 -1.63 24.30
CA ASP A 100 -7.71 -0.89 24.18
C ASP A 100 -7.33 -0.78 22.69
N PHE A 101 -7.53 0.41 22.12
CA PHE A 101 -7.33 0.65 20.69
C PHE A 101 -6.00 1.33 20.41
N LYS A 102 -5.05 0.54 19.88
CA LYS A 102 -3.75 1.03 19.41
C LYS A 102 -3.78 1.57 17.99
N ALA A 103 -4.78 1.20 17.19
CA ALA A 103 -5.01 1.77 15.87
C ALA A 103 -6.05 2.89 15.94
N GLN A 104 -5.76 4.03 15.31
CA GLN A 104 -6.59 5.23 15.35
C GLN A 104 -6.92 5.68 13.93
N MET A 105 -8.21 5.71 13.58
CA MET A 105 -8.64 6.23 12.28
C MET A 105 -8.68 7.76 12.32
N ARG A 106 -7.99 8.38 11.36
CA ARG A 106 -7.99 9.83 11.13
C ARG A 106 -8.22 10.19 9.67
N ALA A 107 -8.33 9.20 8.79
CA ALA A 107 -8.79 9.40 7.43
C ALA A 107 -10.22 9.94 7.44
N VAL A 108 -10.52 10.83 6.50
CA VAL A 108 -11.81 11.52 6.39
C VAL A 108 -12.30 11.39 4.96
N VAL A 109 -13.55 10.97 4.80
CA VAL A 109 -14.20 10.88 3.48
C VAL A 109 -14.19 12.25 2.79
N GLY A 110 -13.82 12.27 1.51
CA GLY A 110 -13.70 13.47 0.69
C GLY A 110 -12.46 14.31 0.95
N ALA A 111 -11.55 13.85 1.82
CA ALA A 111 -10.33 14.59 2.13
C ALA A 111 -9.46 14.75 0.88
N ARG A 112 -8.91 15.95 0.76
CA ARG A 112 -7.87 16.32 -0.19
C ARG A 112 -6.55 16.54 0.54
N ILE A 113 -5.49 16.73 -0.23
CA ILE A 113 -4.15 17.00 0.30
C ILE A 113 -4.14 18.19 1.27
N ASP A 114 -4.88 19.25 0.96
CA ASP A 114 -4.93 20.47 1.78
C ASP A 114 -5.72 20.29 3.10
N ASP A 115 -6.41 19.16 3.28
CA ASP A 115 -7.08 18.80 4.52
C ASP A 115 -6.17 18.02 5.48
N LEU A 116 -5.06 17.44 4.99
CA LEU A 116 -4.12 16.67 5.82
C LEU A 116 -3.57 17.44 7.02
N PRO A 117 -3.19 18.74 6.92
CA PRO A 117 -2.75 19.51 8.07
C PRO A 117 -3.77 19.48 9.22
N THR A 118 -5.06 19.60 8.90
CA THR A 118 -6.16 19.55 9.89
C THR A 118 -6.26 18.17 10.54
N GLN A 119 -6.11 17.09 9.76
CA GLN A 119 -6.10 15.73 10.31
C GLN A 119 -4.92 15.52 11.28
N ILE A 120 -3.73 16.00 10.90
CA ILE A 120 -2.51 15.94 11.73
C ILE A 120 -2.69 16.75 13.01
N ASP A 121 -3.17 17.98 12.91
CA ASP A 121 -3.37 18.87 14.07
C ASP A 121 -4.38 18.30 15.05
N ALA A 122 -5.46 17.67 14.55
CA ALA A 122 -6.41 16.96 15.39
C ALA A 122 -5.78 15.77 16.13
N GLN A 123 -4.82 15.07 15.51
CA GLN A 123 -4.06 14.00 16.19
C GLN A 123 -3.10 14.58 17.25
N ILE A 124 -2.44 15.72 16.95
CA ILE A 124 -1.58 16.41 17.92
C ILE A 124 -2.38 16.78 19.17
N ALA A 125 -3.57 17.36 19.01
CA ALA A 125 -4.46 17.70 20.12
C ALA A 125 -4.92 16.48 20.93
N ARG A 126 -4.83 15.26 20.38
CA ARG A 126 -5.20 13.99 21.03
C ARG A 126 -4.00 13.18 21.53
N GLY A 127 -2.84 13.83 21.71
CA GLY A 127 -1.66 13.20 22.30
C GLY A 127 -0.51 12.95 21.33
N GLY A 128 -0.53 13.54 20.13
CA GLY A 128 0.62 13.61 19.23
C GLY A 128 1.16 12.27 18.76
N PHE A 129 2.48 12.21 18.56
CA PHE A 129 3.25 11.10 18.00
C PHE A 129 4.42 10.76 18.92
N THR A 130 4.86 9.50 18.90
CA THR A 130 6.05 8.98 19.57
C THR A 130 6.96 8.37 18.51
N ALA A 131 8.21 8.04 18.88
CA ALA A 131 9.13 7.33 17.99
C ALA A 131 8.60 5.98 17.49
N ASP A 132 7.71 5.36 18.27
CA ASP A 132 7.08 4.07 17.99
C ASP A 132 5.67 4.22 17.37
N THR A 133 5.26 5.44 17.02
CA THR A 133 4.00 5.64 16.30
C THR A 133 4.19 5.39 14.81
N LEU A 134 3.54 4.35 14.30
CA LEU A 134 3.39 4.11 12.87
C LEU A 134 2.26 4.97 12.31
N VAL A 135 2.48 5.56 11.14
CA VAL A 135 1.49 6.37 10.44
C VAL A 135 1.34 5.87 9.01
N THR A 136 0.11 5.79 8.52
CA THR A 136 -0.16 5.60 7.09
C THR A 136 -0.79 6.85 6.49
N VAL A 137 -0.41 7.18 5.25
CA VAL A 137 -0.98 8.32 4.50
C VAL A 137 -1.26 7.90 3.06
N MET A 138 -2.48 8.12 2.59
CA MET A 138 -2.83 8.12 1.17
C MET A 138 -3.88 9.18 0.88
N LEU A 139 -3.51 10.18 0.08
CA LEU A 139 -4.35 11.30 -0.35
C LEU A 139 -3.97 11.71 -1.76
N GLY A 140 -4.92 12.29 -2.49
CA GLY A 140 -4.69 12.92 -3.78
C GLY A 140 -5.59 12.43 -4.90
N ALA A 141 -6.34 11.34 -4.71
CA ALA A 141 -7.34 10.90 -5.68
C ALA A 141 -8.41 11.99 -5.88
N ASN A 142 -8.95 12.51 -4.77
CA ASN A 142 -9.90 13.62 -4.80
C ASN A 142 -9.33 14.89 -5.45
N ASP A 143 -8.05 15.20 -5.22
CA ASP A 143 -7.37 16.33 -5.87
C ASP A 143 -7.26 16.15 -7.39
N VAL A 144 -6.93 14.94 -7.87
CA VAL A 144 -6.85 14.63 -9.30
C VAL A 144 -8.22 14.77 -9.96
N ILE A 145 -9.29 14.26 -9.33
CA ILE A 145 -10.65 14.36 -9.86
C ILE A 145 -11.15 15.82 -9.86
N GLU A 146 -10.87 16.58 -8.81
CA GLU A 146 -11.18 18.01 -8.74
C GLU A 146 -10.49 18.78 -9.88
N GLN A 147 -9.18 18.58 -10.07
CA GLN A 147 -8.42 19.28 -11.09
C GLN A 147 -8.79 18.85 -12.50
N TYR A 148 -9.14 17.58 -12.71
CA TYR A 148 -9.73 17.11 -13.96
C TYR A 148 -11.05 17.83 -14.28
N GLY A 149 -11.89 18.09 -13.27
CA GLY A 149 -13.14 18.86 -13.43
C GLY A 149 -12.92 20.29 -13.94
N ASN A 150 -11.71 20.84 -13.80
CA ASN A 150 -11.33 22.16 -14.30
C ASN A 150 -10.76 22.13 -15.74
N PHE A 151 -10.58 20.95 -16.34
CA PHE A 151 -10.07 20.81 -17.69
C PHE A 151 -11.11 21.26 -18.74
N GLY A 152 -10.68 22.12 -19.67
CA GLY A 152 -11.55 22.80 -20.64
C GLY A 152 -11.57 24.29 -20.37
N PRO A 153 -12.09 24.75 -19.20
CA PRO A 153 -11.86 26.11 -18.71
C PRO A 153 -10.38 26.42 -18.47
N GLN A 154 -9.63 25.44 -17.95
CA GLN A 154 -8.17 25.48 -17.80
C GLN A 154 -7.48 24.49 -18.74
N THR A 155 -6.26 24.82 -19.13
CA THR A 155 -5.39 23.94 -19.94
C THR A 155 -4.85 22.78 -19.12
N GLU A 156 -4.44 21.69 -19.80
CA GLU A 156 -3.76 20.56 -19.15
C GLU A 156 -2.55 20.99 -18.33
N GLU A 157 -1.75 21.94 -18.82
CA GLU A 157 -0.54 22.40 -18.12
C GLU A 157 -0.87 23.16 -16.83
N GLN A 158 -1.97 23.94 -16.81
CA GLN A 158 -2.40 24.67 -15.62
C GLN A 158 -2.83 23.71 -14.50
N ILE A 159 -3.72 22.76 -14.82
CA ILE A 159 -4.19 21.77 -13.84
C ILE A 159 -3.07 20.80 -13.42
N SER A 160 -2.14 20.46 -14.34
CA SER A 160 -0.95 19.66 -14.01
C SER A 160 -0.01 20.42 -13.09
N THR A 161 0.16 21.73 -13.29
CA THR A 161 0.98 22.57 -12.41
C THR A 161 0.39 22.64 -11.00
N GLU A 162 -0.93 22.76 -10.86
CA GLU A 162 -1.58 22.71 -9.54
C GLU A 162 -1.40 21.35 -8.87
N LEU A 163 -1.54 20.24 -9.61
CA LEU A 163 -1.31 18.91 -9.05
C LEU A 163 0.15 18.67 -8.64
N ARG A 164 1.11 19.21 -9.40
CA ARG A 164 2.52 19.23 -8.99
C ARG A 164 2.71 20.00 -7.68
N ALA A 165 2.04 21.16 -7.53
CA ALA A 165 2.10 21.94 -6.30
C ALA A 165 1.48 21.18 -5.11
N ARG A 166 0.33 20.53 -5.30
CA ARG A 166 -0.31 19.65 -4.30
C ARG A 166 0.59 18.48 -3.91
N GLY A 167 1.25 17.83 -4.87
CA GLY A 167 2.22 16.77 -4.58
C GLY A 167 3.39 17.24 -3.69
N VAL A 168 3.87 18.47 -3.87
CA VAL A 168 4.86 19.09 -2.97
C VAL A 168 4.27 19.31 -1.57
N ARG A 169 3.05 19.85 -1.45
CA ARG A 169 2.39 20.09 -0.15
C ARG A 169 2.16 18.80 0.63
N LEU A 170 1.74 17.73 -0.05
CA LEU A 170 1.58 16.40 0.56
C LEU A 170 2.92 15.90 1.11
N ALA A 171 3.99 15.95 0.32
CA ALA A 171 5.32 15.55 0.77
C ALA A 171 5.81 16.36 1.98
N GLN A 172 5.54 17.67 2.01
CA GLN A 172 5.88 18.52 3.15
C GLN A 172 5.15 18.10 4.42
N GLN A 173 3.87 17.72 4.34
CA GLN A 173 3.14 17.20 5.50
C GLN A 173 3.65 15.82 5.94
N ILE A 174 4.08 14.97 5.00
CA ILE A 174 4.71 13.69 5.34
C ILE A 174 6.04 13.91 6.07
N ASN A 175 6.88 14.83 5.59
CA ASN A 175 8.13 15.18 6.28
C ASN A 175 7.84 15.79 7.67
N ARG A 176 6.79 16.60 7.81
CA ARG A 176 6.31 17.11 9.09
C ARG A 176 5.94 15.98 10.06
N LEU A 177 5.30 14.90 9.60
CA LEU A 177 5.00 13.74 10.45
C LEU A 177 6.28 13.07 10.99
N VAL A 178 7.33 12.99 10.16
CA VAL A 178 8.65 12.51 10.59
C VAL A 178 9.26 13.43 11.63
N ASP A 179 9.20 14.75 11.43
CA ASP A 179 9.70 15.74 12.41
C ASP A 179 8.93 15.68 13.74
N LEU A 180 7.66 15.27 13.70
CA LEU A 180 6.84 14.99 14.88
C LEU A 180 7.15 13.63 15.55
N GLY A 181 8.06 12.83 14.96
CA GLY A 181 8.59 11.59 15.51
C GLY A 181 8.03 10.30 14.90
N ALA A 182 7.05 10.39 14.00
CA ALA A 182 6.39 9.20 13.44
C ALA A 182 7.28 8.42 12.44
N ARG A 183 6.97 7.14 12.29
CA ARG A 183 7.40 6.33 11.13
C ARG A 183 6.27 6.25 10.13
N VAL A 184 6.52 6.61 8.88
CA VAL A 184 5.45 6.85 7.91
C VAL A 184 5.50 5.83 6.78
N ILE A 185 4.37 5.19 6.51
CA ILE A 185 4.11 4.47 5.27
C ILE A 185 3.21 5.36 4.41
N VAL A 186 3.77 5.92 3.34
CA VAL A 186 3.01 6.73 2.39
C VAL A 186 2.72 5.91 1.14
N SER A 187 1.47 5.96 0.68
CA SER A 187 1.09 5.48 -0.64
C SER A 187 0.98 6.63 -1.61
N THR A 188 1.49 6.42 -2.83
CA THR A 188 1.12 7.19 -4.01
C THR A 188 -0.37 7.04 -4.31
N VAL A 189 -0.93 7.99 -5.05
CA VAL A 189 -2.30 7.88 -5.57
C VAL A 189 -2.33 6.76 -6.62
N PRO A 190 -3.31 5.83 -6.60
CA PRO A 190 -3.53 4.89 -7.70
C PRO A 190 -3.65 5.61 -9.05
N ASP A 191 -3.35 4.93 -10.16
CA ASP A 191 -3.50 5.54 -11.49
C ASP A 191 -4.98 5.81 -11.79
N MET A 192 -5.39 7.07 -11.60
CA MET A 192 -6.80 7.45 -11.74
C MET A 192 -7.28 7.36 -13.20
N GLY A 193 -6.37 7.31 -14.18
CA GLY A 193 -6.72 7.10 -15.58
C GLY A 193 -7.13 5.67 -15.91
N LEU A 194 -6.95 4.73 -14.98
CA LEU A 194 -7.34 3.32 -15.13
C LEU A 194 -8.64 2.97 -14.38
N THR A 195 -9.29 3.97 -13.79
CA THR A 195 -10.57 3.82 -13.09
C THR A 195 -11.74 3.65 -14.07
N PRO A 196 -12.86 3.03 -13.67
CA PRO A 196 -14.07 3.01 -14.49
C PRO A 196 -14.58 4.43 -14.81
N TYR A 197 -14.43 5.38 -13.89
CA TYR A 197 -14.68 6.80 -14.15
C TYR A 197 -13.91 7.30 -15.37
N ALA A 198 -12.58 7.10 -15.41
CA ALA A 198 -11.74 7.55 -16.50
C ALA A 198 -12.10 6.91 -17.84
N LEU A 199 -12.47 5.63 -17.84
CA LEU A 199 -12.95 4.93 -19.03
C LEU A 199 -14.29 5.51 -19.52
N ALA A 200 -15.20 5.84 -18.60
CA ALA A 200 -16.45 6.51 -18.94
C ALA A 200 -16.21 7.92 -19.51
N GLN A 201 -15.27 8.68 -18.94
CA GLN A 201 -14.86 9.98 -19.48
C GLN A 201 -14.28 9.86 -20.89
N LYS A 202 -13.42 8.86 -21.14
CA LYS A 202 -12.87 8.59 -22.47
C LYS A 202 -13.96 8.26 -23.49
N ALA A 203 -15.00 7.55 -23.07
CA ALA A 203 -16.12 7.22 -23.95
C ALA A 203 -17.05 8.43 -24.21
N ALA A 204 -17.22 9.30 -23.21
CA ALA A 204 -18.14 10.44 -23.28
C ALA A 204 -17.60 11.65 -24.07
N PHE A 205 -16.28 11.81 -24.15
CA PHE A 205 -15.64 12.99 -24.76
C PHE A 205 -14.70 12.59 -25.90
N THR A 206 -14.70 13.39 -26.98
CA THR A 206 -13.92 13.13 -28.21
C THR A 206 -12.78 14.12 -28.45
N ASP A 207 -12.55 15.05 -27.52
CA ASP A 207 -11.57 16.13 -27.66
C ASP A 207 -10.13 15.69 -27.35
N THR A 208 -9.96 14.79 -26.38
CA THR A 208 -8.68 14.14 -26.05
C THR A 208 -8.95 12.80 -25.39
N ASP A 209 -7.93 11.95 -25.28
CA ASP A 209 -8.04 10.73 -24.48
C ASP A 209 -8.09 11.10 -22.98
N ARG A 210 -9.32 11.23 -22.45
CA ARG A 210 -9.56 11.64 -21.06
C ARG A 210 -9.00 10.67 -20.03
N ALA A 211 -8.94 9.38 -20.35
CA ALA A 211 -8.30 8.40 -19.47
C ALA A 211 -6.79 8.64 -19.42
N ALA A 212 -6.15 8.81 -20.58
CA ALA A 212 -4.72 9.13 -20.63
C ALA A 212 -4.39 10.49 -19.98
N LEU A 213 -5.29 11.48 -20.07
CA LEU A 213 -5.17 12.75 -19.35
C LEU A 213 -5.15 12.52 -17.83
N LEU A 214 -6.12 11.78 -17.28
CA LEU A 214 -6.16 11.44 -15.85
C LEU A 214 -4.92 10.68 -15.36
N THR A 215 -4.35 9.79 -16.18
CA THR A 215 -3.03 9.18 -15.89
C THR A 215 -1.93 10.24 -15.79
N ARG A 216 -1.83 11.17 -16.75
CA ARG A 216 -0.81 12.23 -16.71
C ARG A 216 -0.98 13.17 -15.51
N LEU A 217 -2.22 13.48 -15.13
CA LEU A 217 -2.55 14.26 -13.93
C LEU A 217 -2.11 13.53 -12.66
N THR A 218 -2.39 12.23 -12.55
CA THR A 218 -1.93 11.40 -11.43
C THR A 218 -0.40 11.40 -11.34
N VAL A 219 0.28 11.20 -12.48
CA VAL A 219 1.75 11.25 -12.56
C VAL A 219 2.31 12.62 -12.15
N ALA A 220 1.64 13.71 -12.53
CA ALA A 220 2.05 15.07 -12.15
C ALA A 220 2.07 15.25 -10.62
N LEU A 221 1.06 14.75 -9.92
CA LEU A 221 1.01 14.74 -8.45
C LEU A 221 2.05 13.79 -7.85
N ASN A 222 2.01 12.50 -8.23
CA ASN A 222 2.85 11.45 -7.65
C ASN A 222 4.34 11.73 -7.86
N SER A 223 4.75 12.28 -9.00
CA SER A 223 6.15 12.63 -9.26
C SER A 223 6.68 13.63 -8.24
N ARG A 224 5.90 14.65 -7.87
CA ARG A 224 6.30 15.66 -6.89
C ARG A 224 6.27 15.14 -5.46
N LEU A 225 5.34 14.25 -5.14
CA LEU A 225 5.37 13.50 -3.88
C LEU A 225 6.70 12.74 -3.75
N ARG A 226 7.01 11.88 -4.73
CA ARG A 226 8.16 10.96 -4.70
C ARG A 226 9.52 11.67 -4.57
N VAL A 227 9.70 12.81 -5.24
CA VAL A 227 10.98 13.53 -5.22
C VAL A 227 11.15 14.48 -4.03
N THR A 228 10.07 14.79 -3.30
CA THR A 228 10.08 15.80 -2.22
C THR A 228 10.07 15.17 -0.83
N ILE A 229 9.57 13.95 -0.67
CA ILE A 229 9.65 13.22 0.61
C ILE A 229 11.10 12.93 1.00
N LEU A 230 11.36 12.83 2.30
CA LEU A 230 12.63 12.29 2.79
C LEU A 230 12.79 10.85 2.30
N ASN A 231 13.78 10.60 1.44
CA ASN A 231 13.96 9.32 0.76
C ASN A 231 15.28 8.63 1.18
N ASP A 232 15.50 8.51 2.49
CA ASP A 232 16.64 7.80 3.08
C ASP A 232 16.26 6.40 3.62
N GLY A 233 14.97 6.03 3.53
CA GLY A 233 14.43 4.75 3.96
C GLY A 233 14.34 4.56 5.48
N ARG A 234 14.84 5.51 6.28
CA ARG A 234 14.90 5.41 7.74
C ARG A 234 13.60 5.83 8.42
N TYR A 235 12.83 6.70 7.78
CA TYR A 235 11.60 7.22 8.39
C TYR A 235 10.36 7.02 7.54
N ILE A 236 10.54 6.84 6.22
CA ILE A 236 9.46 6.78 5.26
C ILE A 236 9.56 5.51 4.41
N GLY A 237 8.48 4.74 4.38
CA GLY A 237 8.25 3.68 3.40
C GLY A 237 7.30 4.12 2.32
N LEU A 238 7.78 4.08 1.08
CA LEU A 238 7.00 4.45 -0.10
C LEU A 238 6.30 3.21 -0.70
N VAL A 239 4.99 3.30 -0.84
CA VAL A 239 4.12 2.34 -1.52
C VAL A 239 3.70 2.91 -2.88
N LEU A 240 3.89 2.11 -3.93
CA LEU A 240 3.65 2.49 -5.33
C LEU A 240 2.32 1.92 -5.80
N ALA A 241 1.20 2.54 -5.37
CA ALA A 241 -0.14 2.10 -5.71
C ALA A 241 -0.48 2.34 -7.19
N ASP A 242 0.00 3.42 -7.78
CA ASP A 242 -0.10 3.67 -9.22
C ASP A 242 0.50 2.52 -10.04
N GLU A 243 1.75 2.14 -9.74
CA GLU A 243 2.44 1.04 -10.43
C GLU A 243 1.78 -0.32 -10.15
N ALA A 244 1.24 -0.51 -8.94
CA ALA A 244 0.49 -1.70 -8.59
C ALA A 244 -0.79 -1.83 -9.42
N VAL A 245 -1.58 -0.76 -9.53
CA VAL A 245 -2.81 -0.73 -10.35
C VAL A 245 -2.48 -0.91 -11.84
N GLN A 246 -1.46 -0.23 -12.35
CA GLN A 246 -0.99 -0.42 -13.73
C GLN A 246 -0.60 -1.88 -14.00
N SER A 247 0.08 -2.53 -13.06
CA SER A 247 0.49 -3.93 -13.17
C SER A 247 -0.71 -4.87 -13.16
N ILE A 248 -1.69 -4.64 -12.28
CA ILE A 248 -2.93 -5.42 -12.22
C ILE A 248 -3.70 -5.29 -13.53
N VAL A 249 -3.90 -4.06 -14.03
CA VAL A 249 -4.63 -3.83 -15.29
C VAL A 249 -3.93 -4.50 -16.48
N LYS A 250 -2.60 -4.47 -16.50
CA LYS A 250 -1.81 -5.08 -17.58
C LYS A 250 -1.84 -6.60 -17.58
N VAL A 251 -1.83 -7.24 -16.40
CA VAL A 251 -1.82 -8.71 -16.26
C VAL A 251 -2.78 -9.17 -15.14
N PRO A 252 -4.11 -9.03 -15.28
CA PRO A 252 -5.05 -9.21 -14.17
C PRO A 252 -4.99 -10.60 -13.53
N SER A 253 -4.86 -11.64 -14.35
CA SER A 253 -4.84 -13.03 -13.91
C SER A 253 -3.66 -13.35 -12.98
N ALA A 254 -2.53 -12.66 -13.11
CA ALA A 254 -1.38 -12.82 -12.20
C ALA A 254 -1.67 -12.35 -10.77
N PHE A 255 -2.73 -11.55 -10.59
CA PHE A 255 -3.18 -11.02 -9.31
C PHE A 255 -4.51 -11.63 -8.86
N GLY A 256 -5.01 -12.66 -9.56
CA GLY A 256 -6.33 -13.23 -9.27
C GLY A 256 -7.51 -12.31 -9.59
N VAL A 257 -7.26 -11.22 -10.34
CA VAL A 257 -8.28 -10.26 -10.77
C VAL A 257 -8.75 -10.63 -12.17
N ILE A 258 -10.06 -10.57 -12.39
CA ILE A 258 -10.71 -10.87 -13.66
C ILE A 258 -11.40 -9.64 -14.27
N ASN A 259 -11.79 -8.67 -13.44
CA ASN A 259 -12.45 -7.44 -13.86
C ASN A 259 -11.64 -6.24 -13.38
N THR A 260 -11.13 -5.46 -14.34
CA THR A 260 -10.32 -4.26 -14.10
C THR A 260 -10.92 -2.99 -14.66
N THR A 261 -12.09 -3.07 -15.30
CA THR A 261 -12.65 -1.95 -16.09
C THR A 261 -14.01 -1.49 -15.61
N SER A 262 -14.74 -2.32 -14.87
CA SER A 262 -16.11 -2.02 -14.43
C SER A 262 -16.23 -2.07 -12.91
N ALA A 263 -17.03 -1.18 -12.34
CA ALA A 263 -17.46 -1.24 -10.95
C ALA A 263 -18.16 -2.58 -10.66
N VAL A 264 -17.83 -3.22 -9.54
CA VAL A 264 -18.50 -4.46 -9.11
C VAL A 264 -19.75 -4.21 -8.29
N CYS A 265 -19.92 -3.03 -7.70
CA CYS A 265 -21.07 -2.70 -6.87
C CYS A 265 -22.29 -2.24 -7.69
N LEU A 266 -23.48 -2.74 -7.35
CA LEU A 266 -24.76 -2.21 -7.84
C LEU A 266 -25.34 -1.14 -6.92
N THR A 267 -24.91 -1.12 -5.65
CA THR A 267 -25.32 -0.13 -4.64
C THR A 267 -24.16 0.83 -4.40
N ALA A 268 -24.47 2.11 -4.20
CA ALA A 268 -23.45 3.13 -3.93
C ALA A 268 -22.66 2.80 -2.66
N LEU A 269 -21.37 3.17 -2.65
CA LEU A 269 -20.55 3.09 -1.44
C LEU A 269 -21.02 4.12 -0.41
N PRO A 270 -21.01 3.80 0.90
CA PRO A 270 -20.41 2.60 1.52
C PRO A 270 -21.42 1.44 1.73
N ASP A 271 -22.60 1.48 1.11
CA ASP A 271 -23.66 0.49 1.33
C ASP A 271 -23.55 -0.77 0.45
N CYS A 272 -22.57 -0.80 -0.46
CA CYS A 272 -22.25 -2.01 -1.21
C CYS A 272 -21.76 -3.14 -0.29
N THR A 273 -22.33 -4.33 -0.50
CA THR A 273 -21.97 -5.55 0.21
C THR A 273 -21.73 -6.70 -0.76
N THR A 274 -21.25 -7.84 -0.26
CA THR A 274 -21.16 -9.09 -1.04
C THR A 274 -22.52 -9.58 -1.58
N ALA A 275 -23.65 -9.08 -1.07
CA ALA A 275 -24.99 -9.38 -1.57
C ALA A 275 -25.48 -8.43 -2.68
N THR A 276 -24.76 -7.35 -2.97
CA THR A 276 -25.17 -6.30 -3.94
C THR A 276 -24.18 -6.15 -5.08
N LEU A 277 -23.53 -7.25 -5.48
CA LEU A 277 -22.57 -7.27 -6.58
C LEU A 277 -23.28 -7.37 -7.93
N ALA A 278 -22.70 -6.73 -8.94
CA ALA A 278 -23.15 -6.86 -10.32
C ALA A 278 -22.98 -8.31 -10.78
N PRO A 279 -23.96 -8.88 -11.49
CA PRO A 279 -23.79 -10.20 -12.08
C PRO A 279 -22.65 -10.17 -13.11
N PRO A 280 -21.91 -11.28 -13.30
CA PRO A 280 -20.92 -11.36 -14.37
C PRO A 280 -21.57 -11.15 -15.74
N ALA A 281 -20.81 -10.58 -16.69
CA ALA A 281 -21.17 -10.64 -18.11
C ALA A 281 -21.12 -12.08 -18.66
N ASP A 282 -20.22 -12.91 -18.13
CA ASP A 282 -20.09 -14.34 -18.43
C ASP A 282 -20.54 -15.17 -17.22
N THR A 283 -21.68 -15.84 -17.34
CA THR A 283 -22.27 -16.64 -16.26
C THR A 283 -21.42 -17.84 -15.80
N SER A 284 -20.33 -18.19 -16.52
CA SER A 284 -19.36 -19.20 -16.08
C SER A 284 -18.38 -18.69 -15.03
N ILE A 285 -18.36 -17.38 -14.78
CA ILE A 285 -17.44 -16.72 -13.87
C ILE A 285 -18.18 -16.24 -12.61
N THR A 286 -17.71 -16.62 -11.43
CA THR A 286 -18.22 -16.04 -10.18
C THR A 286 -17.53 -14.72 -9.91
N VAL A 287 -18.28 -13.62 -9.87
CA VAL A 287 -17.74 -12.29 -9.50
C VAL A 287 -17.70 -12.16 -7.99
N SER A 288 -16.60 -11.63 -7.47
CA SER A 288 -16.43 -11.31 -6.06
C SER A 288 -15.64 -10.01 -5.90
N SER A 289 -15.62 -9.49 -4.67
CA SER A 289 -14.77 -8.37 -4.29
C SER A 289 -13.28 -8.67 -4.53
N LEU A 290 -12.85 -9.90 -4.20
CA LEU A 290 -11.47 -10.35 -4.35
C LEU A 290 -10.99 -10.35 -5.81
N ASN A 291 -11.85 -10.73 -6.75
CA ASN A 291 -11.47 -10.86 -8.16
C ASN A 291 -11.82 -9.62 -9.00
N SER A 292 -12.23 -8.54 -8.34
CA SER A 292 -12.50 -7.24 -8.96
C SER A 292 -11.48 -6.20 -8.50
N LEU A 293 -11.05 -5.33 -9.41
CA LEU A 293 -10.17 -4.21 -9.05
C LEU A 293 -10.94 -3.05 -8.43
N TRP A 294 -12.14 -2.76 -8.94
CA TRP A 294 -12.91 -1.55 -8.62
C TRP A 294 -14.25 -1.89 -7.97
N ALA A 295 -14.54 -1.27 -6.83
CA ALA A 295 -15.80 -1.36 -6.12
C ALA A 295 -16.86 -0.49 -6.82
N ASP A 296 -16.53 0.78 -7.03
CA ASP A 296 -17.30 1.73 -7.82
C ASP A 296 -16.41 2.40 -8.87
N ASP A 297 -16.81 3.57 -9.37
CA ASP A 297 -16.10 4.28 -10.42
C ASP A 297 -14.72 4.81 -10.02
N LEU A 298 -14.39 4.90 -8.72
CA LEU A 298 -13.17 5.54 -8.22
C LEU A 298 -12.43 4.74 -7.14
N HIS A 299 -13.12 3.85 -6.43
CA HIS A 299 -12.60 3.16 -5.25
C HIS A 299 -12.31 1.69 -5.55
N MET A 300 -11.22 1.18 -4.98
CA MET A 300 -10.82 -0.21 -5.18
C MET A 300 -11.76 -1.19 -4.45
N ALA A 301 -12.04 -2.34 -5.09
CA ALA A 301 -12.59 -3.50 -4.40
C ALA A 301 -11.47 -4.22 -3.60
N TYR A 302 -11.80 -5.34 -2.94
CA TYR A 302 -10.80 -6.07 -2.15
C TYR A 302 -9.62 -6.59 -3.00
N GLY A 303 -9.82 -6.91 -4.28
CA GLY A 303 -8.71 -7.28 -5.17
C GLY A 303 -7.60 -6.21 -5.25
N GLY A 304 -7.97 -4.93 -5.36
CA GLY A 304 -7.00 -3.81 -5.31
C GLY A 304 -6.49 -3.54 -3.89
N GLN A 305 -7.39 -3.50 -2.91
CA GLN A 305 -7.05 -3.21 -1.51
C GLN A 305 -6.09 -4.24 -0.90
N SER A 306 -6.28 -5.52 -1.21
CA SER A 306 -5.41 -6.60 -0.74
C SER A 306 -3.98 -6.45 -1.27
N ARG A 307 -3.82 -6.03 -2.54
CA ARG A 307 -2.51 -5.74 -3.11
C ARG A 307 -1.87 -4.53 -2.44
N LEU A 308 -2.62 -3.45 -2.25
CA LEU A 308 -2.14 -2.25 -1.58
C LEU A 308 -1.71 -2.55 -0.14
N GLY A 309 -2.56 -3.24 0.63
CA GLY A 309 -2.26 -3.67 1.99
C GLY A 309 -1.02 -4.55 2.08
N SER A 310 -0.86 -5.51 1.16
CA SER A 310 0.32 -6.38 1.11
C SER A 310 1.61 -5.58 0.84
N LEU A 311 1.56 -4.59 -0.06
CA LEU A 311 2.71 -3.73 -0.32
C LEU A 311 3.04 -2.84 0.87
N ALA A 312 2.02 -2.28 1.54
CA ALA A 312 2.20 -1.46 2.72
C ALA A 312 2.83 -2.26 3.87
N VAL A 313 2.32 -3.47 4.14
CA VAL A 313 2.87 -4.39 5.14
C VAL A 313 4.32 -4.76 4.80
N ALA A 314 4.61 -5.09 3.54
CA ALA A 314 5.97 -5.40 3.12
C ALA A 314 6.93 -4.21 3.35
N ARG A 315 6.47 -2.97 3.15
CA ARG A 315 7.27 -1.78 3.48
C ARG A 315 7.45 -1.59 4.99
N ALA A 316 6.39 -1.80 5.77
CA ALA A 316 6.44 -1.62 7.22
C ALA A 316 7.36 -2.62 7.92
N VAL A 317 7.36 -3.88 7.47
CA VAL A 317 8.19 -4.95 8.03
C VAL A 317 9.60 -4.94 7.43
N GLY A 318 9.76 -4.47 6.19
CA GLY A 318 11.04 -4.49 5.48
C GLY A 318 11.88 -3.22 5.60
N ASN A 319 11.31 -2.11 6.09
CA ASN A 319 12.06 -0.86 6.24
C ASN A 319 12.90 -0.84 7.52
N PRO A 320 14.15 -0.34 7.46
CA PRO A 320 15.01 -0.16 8.62
C PRO A 320 14.67 1.15 9.35
N PHE A 321 13.50 1.20 10.01
CA PHE A 321 13.07 2.37 10.77
C PHE A 321 13.97 2.74 11.97
#